data_AF-A0A3E2WM32-F1
#
_entry.id   AF-A0A3E2WM32-F1
#
_cell.length_a   1.000
_cell.length_b   1.000
_cell.length_c   1.000
_cell.angle_alpha   90.00
_cell.angle_beta   90.00
_cell.angle_gamma   90.00
#
_symmetry.space_group_name_H-M   'P 1'
#
loop_
_entity.id
_entity.type
_entity.pdbx_description
1 polymer ?
#
loop_
_entity_poly.entity_id
_entity_poly.type
_entity_poly.pdbx_seq_one_letter_code
_entity_poly.pdbx_strand_id
1 'polypeptide(L)'
;MLGLRDILFEWCHTGTINVTWWFMSAIIILYLIFPIIKSMMSKMRYLPLLLFLFINVSACYTTYRQMSTGVFFYLSAFALGMLCSELKIMDKLINLDLRYKDKLIYSLILFFVTYIWGFHDRFSGELPHAFSVILLVNVLVIERNAILKKASGVLVFLGKHSTNIFMFHTFILLYFEKQVYYFRNPFLIYINFIIIVIVISIILEFIKKYSGFYKLQERLISLIWQEKGSR
;
A
#
# COMPACT_ATOMS: atom_id res chain seq x y z
N MET A 1 -7.77 -16.23 2.40
CA MET A 1 -8.75 -15.28 1.84
C MET A 1 -9.68 -14.89 2.97
N LEU A 2 -9.41 -13.76 3.63
CA LEU A 2 -10.30 -13.19 4.65
C LEU A 2 -10.36 -11.68 4.44
N GLY A 3 -11.14 -11.27 3.44
CA GLY A 3 -11.69 -9.91 3.34
C GLY A 3 -13.20 -9.95 3.54
N LEU A 4 -13.86 -8.79 3.55
CA LEU A 4 -15.33 -8.66 3.53
C LEU A 4 -15.96 -9.50 2.39
N ARG A 5 -15.19 -9.76 1.34
CA ARG A 5 -15.46 -10.73 0.26
C ARG A 5 -15.90 -12.09 0.80
N ASP A 6 -15.15 -12.71 1.70
CA ASP A 6 -15.40 -14.11 2.08
C ASP A 6 -16.63 -14.20 2.99
N ILE A 7 -16.85 -13.17 3.82
CA ILE A 7 -18.08 -12.98 4.60
C ILE A 7 -19.30 -12.82 3.67
N LEU A 8 -19.20 -12.05 2.58
CA LEU A 8 -20.32 -11.84 1.65
C LEU A 8 -20.50 -13.01 0.66
N PHE A 9 -19.44 -13.69 0.26
CA PHE A 9 -19.45 -14.79 -0.68
C PHE A 9 -20.03 -16.07 -0.07
N GLU A 10 -19.74 -16.33 1.22
CA GLU A 10 -20.41 -17.38 2.00
C GLU A 10 -21.91 -17.11 2.16
N TRP A 11 -22.34 -15.85 2.14
CA TRP A 11 -23.74 -15.46 2.36
C TRP A 11 -24.58 -15.35 1.07
N CYS A 12 -23.99 -15.02 -0.08
CA CYS A 12 -24.76 -14.73 -1.30
C CYS A 12 -24.32 -15.45 -2.58
N HIS A 13 -23.26 -16.27 -2.57
CA HIS A 13 -22.78 -17.04 -3.74
C HIS A 13 -22.63 -16.24 -5.06
N THR A 14 -22.44 -14.93 -5.00
CA THR A 14 -22.28 -14.09 -6.20
C THR A 14 -20.82 -13.95 -6.59
N GLY A 15 -20.48 -14.26 -7.84
CA GLY A 15 -19.15 -14.03 -8.43
C GLY A 15 -18.67 -12.59 -8.25
N THR A 16 -17.41 -12.40 -7.87
CA THR A 16 -16.86 -11.05 -7.64
C THR A 16 -16.63 -10.33 -8.96
N ILE A 17 -17.15 -9.10 -9.08
CA ILE A 17 -16.92 -8.25 -10.27
C ILE A 17 -15.43 -7.82 -10.37
N ASN A 18 -14.69 -7.87 -9.25
CA ASN A 18 -13.25 -7.55 -9.23
C ASN A 18 -12.48 -8.36 -8.18
N VAL A 19 -11.40 -9.00 -8.64
CA VAL A 19 -10.53 -9.90 -7.87
C VAL A 19 -9.67 -9.18 -6.82
N THR A 20 -9.44 -7.86 -6.88
CA THR A 20 -8.60 -7.11 -5.91
C THR A 20 -9.35 -6.48 -4.76
N TRP A 21 -10.68 -6.62 -4.69
CA TRP A 21 -11.51 -6.00 -3.66
C TRP A 21 -11.25 -6.51 -2.23
N TRP A 22 -10.65 -7.69 -2.08
CA TRP A 22 -10.21 -8.19 -0.78
C TRP A 22 -9.16 -7.26 -0.14
N PHE A 23 -8.32 -6.60 -0.93
CA PHE A 23 -7.33 -5.66 -0.42
C PHE A 23 -7.99 -4.38 0.13
N MET A 24 -9.01 -3.86 -0.57
CA MET A 24 -9.79 -2.72 -0.06
C MET A 24 -10.51 -3.06 1.24
N SER A 25 -11.04 -4.28 1.33
CA SER A 25 -11.64 -4.78 2.57
C SER A 25 -10.63 -4.82 3.71
N ALA A 26 -9.40 -5.27 3.43
CA ALA A 26 -8.32 -5.29 4.41
C ALA A 26 -7.97 -3.88 4.89
N ILE A 27 -7.82 -2.90 3.98
CA ILE A 27 -7.54 -1.51 4.34
C ILE A 27 -8.62 -0.94 5.26
N ILE A 28 -9.90 -1.16 4.96
CA ILE A 28 -11.00 -0.67 5.80
C ILE A 28 -10.88 -1.23 7.22
N ILE A 29 -10.64 -2.53 7.35
CA ILE A 29 -10.45 -3.17 8.66
C ILE A 29 -9.24 -2.57 9.38
N LEU A 30 -8.10 -2.40 8.69
CA LEU A 30 -6.90 -1.78 9.26
C LEU A 30 -7.16 -0.35 9.77
N TYR A 31 -7.98 0.42 9.05
CA TYR A 31 -8.37 1.78 9.47
C TYR A 31 -9.31 1.79 10.68
N LEU A 32 -10.23 0.82 10.77
CA LEU A 32 -11.12 0.70 11.92
C LEU A 32 -10.36 0.31 13.20
N ILE A 33 -9.35 -0.56 13.09
CA ILE A 33 -8.53 -0.98 14.24
C ILE A 33 -7.41 0.01 14.58
N PHE A 34 -7.06 0.93 13.67
CA PHE A 34 -6.03 1.95 13.87
C PHE A 34 -6.09 2.68 15.22
N PRO A 35 -7.24 3.23 15.68
CA PRO A 35 -7.30 3.92 16.98
C PRO A 35 -6.96 3.01 18.16
N ILE A 36 -7.33 1.72 18.08
CA ILE A 36 -7.03 0.73 19.13
C ILE A 36 -5.53 0.48 19.17
N ILE A 37 -4.90 0.23 18.02
CA ILE A 37 -3.45 0.02 17.93
C ILE A 37 -2.71 1.27 18.43
N LYS A 38 -3.15 2.46 18.02
CA LYS A 38 -2.57 3.74 18.47
C LYS A 38 -2.66 3.89 20.00
N SER A 39 -3.80 3.54 20.61
CA SER A 39 -3.95 3.57 22.07
C SER A 39 -3.05 2.54 22.78
N MET A 40 -2.71 1.42 22.16
CA MET A 40 -1.75 0.47 22.72
C MET A 40 -0.32 1.02 22.62
N MET A 41 0.05 1.60 21.48
CA MET A 41 1.37 2.20 21.24
C MET A 41 1.68 3.37 22.18
N SER A 42 0.67 4.15 22.59
CA SER A 42 0.87 5.26 23.53
C SER A 42 1.30 4.78 24.92
N LYS A 43 0.91 3.56 25.33
CA LYS A 43 1.34 2.94 26.59
C LYS A 43 2.65 2.16 26.42
N MET A 44 2.71 1.31 25.39
CA MET A 44 3.87 0.46 25.10
C MET A 44 4.16 0.48 23.60
N ARG A 45 5.11 1.33 23.20
CA ARG A 45 5.39 1.65 21.78
C ARG A 45 5.63 0.42 20.90
N TYR A 46 6.40 -0.56 21.38
CA TYR A 46 6.80 -1.74 20.60
C TYR A 46 5.83 -2.92 20.70
N LEU A 47 4.91 -2.91 21.67
CA LEU A 47 4.06 -4.06 21.99
C LEU A 47 3.19 -4.51 20.79
N PRO A 48 2.51 -3.62 20.06
CA PRO A 48 1.67 -4.06 18.93
C PRO A 48 2.46 -4.74 17.82
N LEU A 49 3.68 -4.27 17.52
CA LEU A 49 4.53 -4.90 16.53
C LEU A 49 4.94 -6.31 16.96
N LEU A 50 5.38 -6.47 18.21
CA LEU A 50 5.77 -7.79 18.74
C LEU A 50 4.59 -8.78 18.75
N LEU A 51 3.40 -8.31 19.16
CA LEU A 51 2.18 -9.12 19.15
C LEU A 51 1.82 -9.57 17.73
N PHE A 52 1.84 -8.66 16.75
CA PHE A 52 1.47 -9.01 15.38
C PHE A 52 2.52 -9.86 14.67
N LEU A 53 3.81 -9.71 15.00
CA LEU A 53 4.85 -10.63 14.56
C LEU A 53 4.62 -12.04 15.12
N PHE A 54 4.29 -12.14 16.41
CA PHE A 54 3.95 -13.42 17.03
C PHE A 54 2.73 -14.08 16.36
N ILE A 55 1.69 -13.30 16.06
CA ILE A 55 0.51 -13.80 15.32
C ILE A 55 0.91 -14.30 13.92
N ASN A 56 1.73 -13.56 13.17
CA ASN A 56 2.15 -13.97 11.83
C ASN A 56 3.00 -15.24 11.82
N VAL A 57 3.94 -15.37 12.77
CA VAL A 57 4.76 -16.57 12.90
C VAL A 57 3.90 -17.77 13.34
N SER A 58 3.07 -17.60 14.36
CA SER A 58 2.20 -18.69 14.86
C SER A 58 1.17 -19.14 13.82
N ALA A 59 0.60 -18.21 13.04
CA ALA A 59 -0.34 -18.50 11.96
C ALA A 59 0.22 -19.52 10.95
N CYS A 60 1.52 -19.49 10.66
CA CYS A 60 2.17 -20.42 9.73
C CYS A 60 2.30 -21.86 10.28
N TYR A 61 2.28 -22.04 11.61
CA TYR A 61 2.39 -23.36 12.25
C TYR A 61 1.04 -24.00 12.59
N THR A 62 -0.06 -23.27 12.39
CA THR A 62 -1.40 -23.80 12.61
C THR A 62 -2.02 -24.31 11.31
N THR A 63 -2.99 -25.22 11.41
CA THR A 63 -3.82 -25.69 10.27
C THR A 63 -4.54 -24.53 9.55
N TYR A 64 -4.58 -23.34 10.18
CA TYR A 64 -5.14 -22.11 9.64
C TYR A 64 -4.19 -21.39 8.68
N ARG A 65 -3.82 -22.07 7.58
CA ARG A 65 -3.13 -21.49 6.42
C ARG A 65 -3.87 -20.29 5.80
N GLN A 66 -5.12 -20.04 6.22
CA GLN A 66 -5.92 -18.87 5.86
C GLN A 66 -5.47 -17.58 6.59
N MET A 67 -4.84 -17.67 7.76
CA MET A 67 -4.26 -16.51 8.47
C MET A 67 -3.07 -15.91 7.73
N SER A 68 -2.36 -16.69 6.90
CA SER A 68 -1.28 -16.19 6.03
C SER A 68 -1.77 -15.57 4.71
N THR A 69 -3.09 -15.39 4.52
CA THR A 69 -3.67 -14.87 3.26
C THR A 69 -4.85 -13.89 3.52
N GLY A 70 -4.86 -13.21 4.67
CA GLY A 70 -5.92 -12.29 5.10
C GLY A 70 -5.37 -11.04 5.78
N VAL A 71 -6.24 -10.23 6.40
CA VAL A 71 -5.85 -8.96 7.06
C VAL A 71 -4.71 -9.15 8.07
N PHE A 72 -4.69 -10.27 8.78
CA PHE A 72 -3.66 -10.61 9.76
C PHE A 72 -2.23 -10.57 9.18
N PHE A 73 -2.06 -11.02 7.93
CA PHE A 73 -0.79 -11.00 7.22
C PHE A 73 -0.17 -9.59 7.11
N TYR A 74 -1.02 -8.56 7.07
CA TYR A 74 -0.63 -7.15 6.94
C TYR A 74 -0.46 -6.43 8.27
N LEU A 75 -0.86 -7.03 9.40
CA LEU A 75 -0.85 -6.35 10.70
C LEU A 75 0.56 -5.98 11.16
N SER A 76 1.55 -6.86 10.97
CA SER A 76 2.94 -6.58 11.34
C SER A 76 3.51 -5.42 10.52
N ALA A 77 3.27 -5.41 9.21
CA ALA A 77 3.66 -4.33 8.30
C ALA A 77 2.95 -3.01 8.65
N PHE A 78 1.66 -3.07 8.99
CA PHE A 78 0.88 -1.90 9.39
C PHE A 78 1.40 -1.30 10.70
N ALA A 79 1.61 -2.12 11.73
CA ALA A 79 2.19 -1.66 13.00
C ALA A 79 3.62 -1.16 12.87
N LEU A 80 4.43 -1.77 11.99
CA LEU A 80 5.76 -1.25 11.65
C LEU A 80 5.65 0.17 11.07
N GLY A 81 4.76 0.39 10.10
CA GLY A 81 4.52 1.72 9.53
C GLY A 81 4.10 2.74 10.60
N MET A 82 3.21 2.36 11.52
CA MET A 82 2.82 3.21 12.65
C MET A 82 4.01 3.51 13.57
N LEU A 83 4.84 2.51 13.90
CA LEU A 83 6.03 2.67 14.72
C LEU A 83 7.07 3.58 14.05
N CYS A 84 7.29 3.43 12.75
CA CYS A 84 8.15 4.32 11.97
C CYS A 84 7.68 5.78 12.03
N SER A 85 6.37 6.00 11.99
CA SER A 85 5.77 7.33 12.14
C SER A 85 5.95 7.89 13.56
N GLU A 86 5.67 7.11 14.60
CA GLU A 86 5.81 7.52 16.00
C GLU A 86 7.27 7.84 16.37
N LEU A 87 8.22 7.07 15.84
CA LEU A 87 9.66 7.26 16.09
C LEU A 87 10.30 8.30 15.15
N LYS A 88 9.52 8.87 14.21
CA LYS A 88 9.99 9.79 13.17
C LYS A 88 11.22 9.24 12.43
N ILE A 89 11.17 7.96 12.08
CA ILE A 89 12.33 7.25 11.50
C ILE A 89 12.74 7.90 10.17
N MET A 90 11.78 8.31 9.35
CA MET A 90 12.06 8.99 8.09
C MET A 90 12.84 10.30 8.30
N ASP A 91 12.41 11.13 9.24
CA ASP A 91 13.11 12.39 9.56
C ASP A 91 14.54 12.12 10.03
N LYS A 92 14.74 11.10 10.86
CA LYS A 92 16.07 10.70 11.32
C LYS A 92 16.96 10.21 10.18
N LEU A 93 16.43 9.39 9.28
CA LEU A 93 17.16 8.85 8.13
C LEU A 93 17.57 9.94 7.14
N ILE A 94 16.70 10.93 6.91
CA ILE A 94 17.00 12.10 6.10
C ILE A 94 18.18 12.87 6.70
N ASN A 95 18.15 13.09 8.03
CA ASN A 95 19.13 13.88 8.76
C ASN A 95 20.43 13.15 9.12
N LEU A 96 20.62 11.89 8.74
CA LEU A 96 21.89 11.17 8.95
C LEU A 96 23.04 11.88 8.22
N ASP A 97 24.16 12.13 8.89
CA ASP A 97 25.35 12.70 8.28
C ASP A 97 26.19 11.63 7.59
N LEU A 98 25.65 11.09 6.50
CA LEU A 98 26.32 10.12 5.64
C LEU A 98 26.42 10.70 4.23
N ARG A 99 27.53 10.40 3.54
CA ARG A 99 27.63 10.72 2.12
C ARG A 99 26.50 10.03 1.38
N TYR A 100 25.92 10.74 0.42
CA TYR A 100 24.79 10.25 -0.37
C TYR A 100 25.03 8.86 -0.97
N LYS A 101 26.21 8.62 -1.56
CA LYS A 101 26.56 7.33 -2.17
C LYS A 101 26.45 6.20 -1.16
N ASP A 102 26.90 6.44 0.07
CA ASP A 102 26.86 5.45 1.14
C ASP A 102 25.39 5.19 1.55
N LYS A 103 24.56 6.24 1.72
CA LYS A 103 23.11 6.08 1.99
C LYS A 103 22.40 5.26 0.91
N LEU A 104 22.67 5.56 -0.36
CA LEU A 104 22.09 4.84 -1.49
C LEU A 104 22.54 3.38 -1.52
N ILE A 105 23.84 3.13 -1.30
CA ILE A 105 24.37 1.76 -1.24
C ILE A 105 23.72 0.98 -0.09
N TYR A 106 23.66 1.53 1.13
CA TYR A 106 23.03 0.85 2.27
C TYR A 106 21.55 0.56 2.04
N SER A 107 20.82 1.53 1.47
CA SER A 107 19.40 1.34 1.17
C SER A 107 19.14 0.29 0.09
N LEU A 108 19.98 0.22 -0.96
CA LEU A 108 19.88 -0.79 -2.01
C LEU A 108 20.27 -2.16 -1.47
N ILE A 109 21.37 -2.27 -0.71
CA ILE A 109 21.76 -3.52 -0.06
C ILE A 109 20.62 -4.03 0.82
N LEU A 110 20.06 -3.17 1.68
CA LEU A 110 18.99 -3.56 2.58
C LEU A 110 17.68 -3.86 1.84
N PHE A 111 17.39 -3.16 0.73
CA PHE A 111 16.30 -3.50 -0.18
C PHE A 111 16.48 -4.91 -0.77
N PHE A 112 17.64 -5.24 -1.31
CA PHE A 112 17.92 -6.57 -1.86
C PHE A 112 17.89 -7.65 -0.78
N VAL A 113 18.43 -7.38 0.42
CA VAL A 113 18.37 -8.32 1.56
C VAL A 113 16.92 -8.58 1.97
N THR A 114 16.11 -7.54 2.14
CA THR A 114 14.70 -7.70 2.50
C THR A 114 13.86 -8.33 1.38
N TYR A 115 14.19 -8.05 0.12
CA TYR A 115 13.57 -8.71 -1.03
C TYR A 115 13.89 -10.21 -1.09
N ILE A 116 15.16 -10.59 -0.94
CA ILE A 116 15.60 -12.00 -0.90
C ILE A 116 14.98 -12.71 0.31
N TRP A 117 14.92 -12.03 1.47
CA TRP A 117 14.24 -12.56 2.65
C TRP A 117 12.76 -12.83 2.36
N GLY A 118 12.05 -11.90 1.71
CA GLY A 118 10.65 -12.09 1.31
C GLY A 118 10.40 -13.25 0.34
N PHE A 119 11.39 -13.63 -0.48
CA PHE A 119 11.30 -14.80 -1.36
C PHE A 119 11.45 -16.13 -0.60
N HIS A 120 12.32 -16.15 0.40
CA HIS A 120 12.65 -17.37 1.14
C HIS A 120 11.72 -17.60 2.34
N ASP A 121 11.18 -16.52 2.91
CA ASP A 121 10.45 -16.55 4.16
C ASP A 121 8.96 -16.26 3.95
N ARG A 122 8.12 -17.27 4.20
CA ARG A 122 6.66 -17.11 4.24
C ARG A 122 6.15 -16.72 5.63
N PHE A 123 7.01 -16.68 6.66
CA PHE A 123 6.64 -16.52 8.06
C PHE A 123 6.52 -15.05 8.50
N SER A 124 7.26 -14.13 7.88
CA SER A 124 7.29 -12.71 8.28
C SER A 124 6.16 -11.84 7.70
N GLY A 125 5.25 -12.39 6.91
CA GLY A 125 4.17 -11.63 6.31
C GLY A 125 4.63 -10.73 5.17
N GLU A 126 3.95 -9.58 4.96
CA GLU A 126 4.43 -8.51 4.07
C GLU A 126 5.56 -7.66 4.68
N LEU A 127 6.04 -7.99 5.89
CA LEU A 127 7.01 -7.17 6.60
C LEU A 127 8.29 -6.90 5.78
N PRO A 128 8.89 -7.88 5.07
CA PRO A 128 10.08 -7.62 4.26
C PRO A 128 9.80 -6.61 3.13
N HIS A 129 8.64 -6.69 2.49
CA HIS A 129 8.23 -5.72 1.46
C HIS A 129 7.94 -4.34 2.06
N ALA A 130 7.37 -4.26 3.26
CA ALA A 130 7.16 -2.99 3.94
C ALA A 130 8.49 -2.29 4.26
N PHE A 131 9.50 -3.04 4.73
CA PHE A 131 10.86 -2.53 4.94
C PHE A 131 11.49 -2.06 3.62
N SER A 132 11.35 -2.84 2.56
CA SER A 132 11.94 -2.51 1.25
C SER A 132 11.36 -1.19 0.69
N VAL A 133 10.06 -0.96 0.85
CA VAL A 133 9.39 0.30 0.45
C VAL A 133 9.83 1.48 1.31
N ILE A 134 9.91 1.32 2.64
CA ILE A 134 10.40 2.37 3.55
C ILE A 134 11.79 2.84 3.12
N LEU A 135 12.66 1.91 2.73
CA LEU A 135 14.03 2.20 2.33
C LEU A 135 14.11 2.84 0.94
N LEU A 136 13.32 2.35 -0.01
CA LEU A 136 13.20 2.95 -1.34
C LEU A 136 12.74 4.42 -1.25
N VAL A 137 11.75 4.70 -0.39
CA VAL A 137 11.26 6.06 -0.15
C VAL A 137 12.35 6.95 0.45
N ASN A 138 13.20 6.44 1.36
CA ASN A 138 14.33 7.22 1.87
C ASN A 138 15.29 7.65 0.76
N VAL A 139 15.60 6.79 -0.21
CA VAL A 139 16.47 7.15 -1.35
C VAL A 139 15.86 8.27 -2.18
N LEU A 140 14.56 8.18 -2.45
CA LEU A 140 13.85 9.13 -3.30
C LEU A 140 13.63 10.49 -2.63
N VAL A 141 13.43 10.52 -1.31
CA VAL A 141 13.15 11.75 -0.54
C VAL A 141 14.42 12.52 -0.19
N ILE A 142 15.55 11.84 0.01
CA ILE A 142 16.84 12.47 0.35
C ILE A 142 17.47 13.20 -0.84
N GLU A 143 17.01 12.89 -2.05
CA GLU A 143 17.61 13.29 -3.31
C GLU A 143 17.08 14.64 -3.85
N ARG A 144 17.97 15.64 -3.92
CA ARG A 144 17.72 16.96 -4.56
C ARG A 144 18.26 17.05 -6.00
N ASN A 145 18.69 15.95 -6.61
CA ASN A 145 19.36 15.95 -7.91
C ASN A 145 18.37 16.13 -9.09
N ALA A 146 18.82 16.71 -10.20
CA ALA A 146 17.94 17.12 -11.30
C ALA A 146 17.26 15.95 -12.05
N ILE A 147 17.96 14.82 -12.18
CA ILE A 147 17.42 13.59 -12.79
C ILE A 147 16.33 12.98 -11.90
N LEU A 148 16.58 12.96 -10.59
CA LEU A 148 15.62 12.46 -9.61
C LEU A 148 14.46 13.42 -9.39
N LYS A 149 14.62 14.73 -9.62
CA LYS A 149 13.48 15.66 -9.74
C LYS A 149 12.58 15.37 -10.94
N LYS A 150 13.16 14.97 -12.08
CA LYS A 150 12.35 14.57 -13.25
C LYS A 150 11.67 13.22 -13.03
N ALA A 151 12.41 12.24 -12.53
CA ALA A 151 11.87 10.94 -12.16
C ALA A 151 10.81 11.06 -11.05
N SER A 152 11.02 11.95 -10.07
CA SER A 152 10.04 12.26 -9.04
C SER A 152 8.80 12.89 -9.63
N GLY A 153 8.89 13.71 -10.69
CA GLY A 153 7.73 14.21 -11.41
C GLY A 153 6.85 13.08 -11.96
N VAL A 154 7.48 12.09 -12.61
CA VAL A 154 6.78 10.89 -13.13
C VAL A 154 6.24 10.03 -11.99
N LEU A 155 7.03 9.77 -10.95
CA LEU A 155 6.60 9.01 -9.76
C LEU A 155 5.48 9.70 -9.00
N VAL A 156 5.51 11.03 -8.88
CA VAL A 156 4.43 11.84 -8.28
C VAL A 156 3.19 11.77 -9.15
N PHE A 157 3.32 11.87 -10.47
CA PHE A 157 2.21 11.70 -11.40
C PHE A 157 1.58 10.31 -11.27
N LEU A 158 2.39 9.25 -11.35
CA LEU A 158 1.93 7.87 -11.16
C LEU A 158 1.34 7.67 -9.77
N GLY A 159 1.93 8.25 -8.72
CA GLY A 159 1.44 8.22 -7.35
C GLY A 159 0.06 8.84 -7.21
N LYS A 160 -0.19 10.00 -7.84
CA LYS A 160 -1.52 10.65 -7.89
C LYS A 160 -2.57 9.77 -8.54
N HIS A 161 -2.19 9.01 -9.57
CA HIS A 161 -3.08 8.13 -10.31
C HIS A 161 -3.13 6.69 -9.76
N SER A 162 -2.26 6.35 -8.79
CA SER A 162 -2.02 4.98 -8.32
C SER A 162 -3.28 4.30 -7.78
N THR A 163 -4.12 5.02 -7.02
CA THR A 163 -5.36 4.46 -6.47
C THR A 163 -6.34 4.06 -7.58
N ASN A 164 -6.55 4.91 -8.58
CA ASN A 164 -7.42 4.57 -9.71
C ASN A 164 -6.83 3.42 -10.53
N ILE A 165 -5.51 3.42 -10.78
CA ILE A 165 -4.82 2.31 -11.47
C ILE A 165 -5.05 1.01 -10.70
N PHE A 166 -4.82 1.01 -9.39
CA PHE A 166 -5.07 -0.15 -8.53
C PHE A 166 -6.54 -0.60 -8.57
N MET A 167 -7.49 0.31 -8.67
CA MET A 167 -8.90 -0.07 -8.76
C MET A 167 -9.26 -0.68 -10.12
N PHE A 168 -8.72 -0.15 -11.21
CA PHE A 168 -9.14 -0.50 -12.57
C PHE A 168 -8.29 -1.57 -13.26
N HIS A 169 -7.05 -1.81 -12.83
CA HIS A 169 -6.15 -2.72 -13.54
C HIS A 169 -6.73 -4.13 -13.73
N THR A 170 -7.35 -4.71 -12.69
CA THR A 170 -8.03 -6.01 -12.79
C THR A 170 -9.28 -5.98 -13.64
N PHE A 171 -10.09 -4.91 -13.58
CA PHE A 171 -11.24 -4.76 -14.49
C PHE A 171 -10.80 -4.78 -15.95
N ILE A 172 -9.72 -4.07 -16.28
CA ILE A 172 -9.18 -4.02 -17.64
C ILE A 172 -8.64 -5.38 -18.07
N LEU A 173 -7.95 -6.09 -17.18
CA LEU A 173 -7.48 -7.45 -17.48
C LEU A 173 -8.64 -8.44 -17.71
N LEU A 174 -9.72 -8.34 -16.92
CA LEU A 174 -10.85 -9.27 -16.99
C LEU A 174 -11.79 -9.01 -18.17
N TYR A 175 -12.08 -7.74 -18.46
CA TYR A 175 -13.10 -7.37 -19.45
C TYR A 175 -12.53 -6.91 -20.79
N PHE A 176 -11.26 -6.45 -20.82
CA PHE A 176 -10.60 -5.89 -22.01
C PHE A 176 -9.30 -6.63 -22.35
N GLU A 177 -9.24 -7.93 -22.04
CA GLU A 177 -8.09 -8.79 -22.28
C GLU A 177 -7.53 -8.67 -23.70
N LYS A 178 -8.41 -8.72 -24.71
CA LYS A 178 -8.02 -8.64 -26.13
C LYS A 178 -7.27 -7.34 -26.46
N GLN A 179 -7.67 -6.23 -25.85
CA GLN A 179 -7.05 -4.93 -26.03
C GLN A 179 -5.71 -4.87 -25.29
N VAL A 180 -5.60 -5.47 -24.11
CA VAL A 180 -4.35 -5.55 -23.34
C VAL A 180 -3.29 -6.36 -24.09
N TYR A 181 -3.66 -7.55 -24.58
CA TYR A 181 -2.74 -8.51 -25.19
C TYR A 181 -2.55 -8.33 -26.70
N TYR A 182 -2.99 -7.21 -27.27
CA TYR A 182 -2.97 -6.94 -28.71
C TYR A 182 -1.59 -7.15 -29.35
N PHE A 183 -0.52 -6.65 -28.74
CA PHE A 183 0.82 -6.65 -29.33
C PHE A 183 1.55 -8.00 -29.26
N ARG A 184 1.02 -9.01 -28.53
CA ARG A 184 1.60 -10.36 -28.34
C ARG A 184 3.07 -10.44 -27.89
N ASN A 185 3.73 -9.31 -27.65
CA ASN A 185 5.08 -9.19 -27.12
C ASN A 185 4.99 -8.77 -25.64
N PRO A 186 5.62 -9.51 -24.70
CA PRO A 186 5.50 -9.24 -23.26
C PRO A 186 5.83 -7.81 -22.84
N PHE A 187 6.86 -7.19 -23.42
CA PHE A 187 7.25 -5.82 -23.09
C PHE A 187 6.21 -4.81 -23.59
N LEU A 188 5.73 -4.98 -24.83
CA LEU A 188 4.71 -4.10 -25.40
C LEU A 188 3.36 -4.26 -24.71
N ILE A 189 3.02 -5.48 -24.26
CA ILE A 189 1.81 -5.74 -23.46
C ILE A 189 1.84 -4.92 -22.17
N TYR A 190 2.96 -4.94 -21.45
CA TYR A 190 3.10 -4.19 -20.19
C TYR A 190 2.96 -2.68 -20.40
N ILE A 191 3.64 -2.14 -21.42
CA ILE A 191 3.55 -0.71 -21.78
C ILE A 191 2.12 -0.34 -22.17
N ASN A 192 1.49 -1.12 -23.05
CA ASN A 192 0.12 -0.91 -23.50
C ASN A 192 -0.86 -0.93 -22.31
N PHE A 193 -0.69 -1.89 -21.41
CA PHE A 193 -1.53 -2.01 -20.22
C PHE A 193 -1.42 -0.78 -19.32
N ILE A 194 -0.21 -0.32 -19.02
CA ILE A 194 0.05 0.90 -18.23
C ILE A 194 -0.61 2.12 -18.88
N ILE A 195 -0.49 2.27 -20.21
CA ILE A 195 -1.11 3.37 -20.94
C ILE A 195 -2.63 3.34 -20.75
N ILE A 196 -3.27 2.19 -20.95
CA ILE A 196 -4.73 2.06 -20.81
C ILE A 196 -5.20 2.46 -19.41
N VAL A 197 -4.58 1.94 -18.35
CA VAL A 197 -4.99 2.23 -16.97
C VAL A 197 -4.70 3.68 -16.56
N ILE A 198 -3.63 4.30 -17.08
CA ILE A 198 -3.34 5.72 -16.85
C ILE A 198 -4.37 6.60 -17.57
N VAL A 199 -4.70 6.30 -18.83
CA VAL A 199 -5.70 7.06 -19.59
C VAL A 199 -7.05 7.03 -18.87
N ILE A 200 -7.49 5.86 -18.41
CA ILE A 200 -8.72 5.72 -17.62
C ILE A 200 -8.64 6.53 -16.33
N SER A 201 -7.51 6.46 -15.63
CA SER A 201 -7.30 7.24 -14.42
C SER A 201 -7.42 8.76 -14.66
N ILE A 202 -6.86 9.27 -15.75
CA ILE A 202 -6.97 10.69 -16.13
C ILE A 202 -8.43 11.05 -16.42
N ILE A 203 -9.14 10.22 -17.19
CA ILE A 203 -10.57 10.42 -17.50
C ILE A 203 -11.40 10.46 -16.21
N LEU A 204 -11.11 9.60 -15.23
CA LEU A 204 -11.82 9.58 -13.95
C LEU A 204 -11.55 10.82 -13.10
N GLU A 205 -10.31 11.29 -13.02
CA GLU A 205 -9.99 12.56 -12.34
C GLU A 205 -10.74 13.74 -13.00
N PHE A 206 -10.81 13.74 -14.33
CA PHE A 206 -11.61 14.72 -15.06
C PHE A 206 -13.09 14.62 -14.69
N ILE A 207 -13.71 13.44 -14.77
CA ILE A 207 -15.11 13.24 -14.39
C ILE A 207 -15.38 13.71 -12.96
N LYS A 208 -14.53 13.36 -11.98
CA LYS A 208 -14.67 13.80 -10.58
C LYS A 208 -14.61 15.32 -10.43
N LYS A 209 -13.80 15.99 -11.24
CA LYS A 209 -13.70 17.46 -11.25
C LYS A 209 -15.00 18.10 -11.72
N TYR A 210 -15.62 17.58 -12.78
CA TYR A 210 -16.84 18.15 -13.36
C TYR A 210 -18.13 17.72 -12.66
N SER A 211 -18.16 16.53 -12.05
CA SER A 211 -19.34 16.03 -11.33
C SER A 211 -19.59 16.73 -9.98
N GLY A 212 -18.68 17.61 -9.55
CA GLY A 212 -18.72 18.24 -8.24
C GLY A 212 -18.31 17.31 -7.09
N PHE A 213 -17.71 16.15 -7.39
CA PHE A 213 -17.28 15.18 -6.38
C PHE A 213 -16.33 15.81 -5.35
N TYR A 214 -15.35 16.61 -5.78
CA TYR A 214 -14.45 17.28 -4.83
C TYR A 214 -15.17 18.30 -3.94
N LYS A 215 -16.19 18.99 -4.45
CA LYS A 215 -16.99 19.91 -3.63
C LYS A 215 -17.73 19.17 -2.52
N LEU A 216 -18.28 17.98 -2.84
CA LEU A 216 -18.91 17.12 -1.85
C LEU A 216 -17.90 16.60 -0.83
N GLN A 217 -16.73 16.15 -1.29
CA GLN A 217 -15.65 15.66 -0.43
C GLN A 217 -15.19 16.74 0.55
N GLU A 218 -14.94 17.97 0.08
CA GLU A 218 -14.55 19.10 0.92
C GLU A 218 -15.60 19.42 1.98
N ARG A 219 -16.89 19.39 1.60
CA ARG A 219 -18.00 19.61 2.54
C ARG A 219 -18.01 18.54 3.64
N LEU A 220 -17.89 17.26 3.30
CA LEU A 220 -17.84 16.18 4.29
C LEU A 220 -16.65 16.31 5.23
N ILE A 221 -15.48 16.63 4.70
CA ILE A 221 -14.27 16.86 5.51
C ILE A 221 -14.52 18.03 6.48
N SER A 222 -15.06 19.16 6.00
CA SER A 222 -15.32 20.32 6.85
C SER A 222 -16.26 20.01 8.03
N LEU A 223 -17.27 19.16 7.83
CA LEU A 223 -18.19 18.74 8.89
C LEU A 223 -17.47 17.93 9.98
N ILE A 224 -16.62 16.98 9.58
CA ILE A 224 -15.84 16.16 10.51
C ILE A 224 -14.86 17.01 11.33
N TRP A 225 -14.23 18.02 10.72
CA TRP A 225 -13.30 18.90 11.41
C TRP A 225 -13.99 19.90 12.35
N GLN A 226 -15.17 20.42 11.98
CA GLN A 226 -15.97 21.27 12.87
C GLN A 226 -16.41 20.50 14.13
N GLU A 227 -16.76 19.23 14.00
CA GLU A 227 -17.14 18.39 15.13
C GLU A 227 -15.97 18.15 16.10
N LYS A 228 -14.73 18.07 15.59
CA LYS A 228 -13.51 17.96 16.41
C LYS A 228 -13.03 19.27 17.04
N GLY A 229 -13.42 20.43 16.51
CA GLY A 229 -13.05 21.75 17.05
C GLY A 229 -13.97 22.26 18.15
N SER A 230 -15.10 21.58 18.42
CA SER A 230 -16.07 21.95 19.47
C SER A 230 -16.03 21.04 20.71
N ARG A 231 -15.07 20.11 20.78
CA ARG A 231 -14.76 19.30 21.97
C ARG A 231 -13.36 19.62 22.47
#